data_AF-A0A1F8TB56-F1
#
_entry.id   AF-A0A1F8TB56-F1
#
_cell.length_a   1.000
_cell.length_b   1.000
_cell.length_c   1.000
_cell.angle_alpha   90.00
_cell.angle_beta   90.00
_cell.angle_gamma   90.00
#
_symmetry.space_group_name_H-M   'P 1'
#
loop_
_entity.id
_entity.type
_entity.pdbx_description
1 polymer ?
#
loop_
_entity_poly.entity_id
_entity_poly.type
_entity_poly.pdbx_seq_one_letter_code
_entity_poly.pdbx_strand_id
1 'polypeptide(L)' 'MATYYVPTTEEALGYAVQSIREKDFRKGQAALTWVLDREPKNIVAWLWMAQCVRTDEAKAECMRRVTSMNPFAN' A
#
# COMPACT_ATOMS: atom_id res chain seq x y z
N MET A 1 16.46 -2.65 28.52
CA MET A 1 16.49 -2.89 27.06
C MET A 1 15.18 -2.37 26.50
N ALA A 2 15.20 -1.39 25.59
CA ALA A 2 13.98 -0.93 24.95
C ALA A 2 13.55 -2.00 23.92
N THR A 3 12.38 -2.59 24.12
CA THR A 3 11.75 -3.45 23.12
C THR A 3 11.28 -2.56 21.99
N TYR A 4 11.96 -2.60 20.84
CA TYR A 4 11.48 -1.94 19.64
C TYR A 4 10.30 -2.76 19.11
N TYR A 5 9.10 -2.20 19.18
CA TYR A 5 7.91 -2.83 18.60
C TYR A 5 7.95 -2.62 17.09
N VAL A 6 7.98 -3.73 16.36
CA VAL A 6 7.78 -3.74 14.91
C VAL A 6 6.32 -4.12 14.67
N PRO A 7 5.50 -3.25 14.08
CA PRO A 7 4.11 -3.60 13.76
C PRO A 7 4.07 -4.74 12.73
N THR A 8 2.98 -5.48 12.70
CA THR A 8 2.68 -6.45 11.64
C THR A 8 2.32 -5.72 10.33
N THR A 9 2.34 -6.45 9.21
CA THR A 9 1.86 -5.96 7.91
C THR A 9 0.38 -5.59 7.93
N GLU A 10 -0.43 -6.31 8.69
CA GLU A 10 -1.85 -5.99 8.89
C GLU A 10 -2.05 -4.68 9.66
N GLU A 11 -1.33 -4.48 10.76
CA GLU A 11 -1.40 -3.24 11.55
C GLU A 11 -0.90 -2.03 10.75
N ALA A 12 0.20 -2.19 10.01
CA ALA A 12 0.73 -1.15 9.13
C ALA A 12 -0.24 -0.82 7.98
N LEU A 13 -0.92 -1.82 7.42
CA LEU A 13 -1.96 -1.61 6.40
C LEU A 13 -3.16 -0.85 6.98
N GLY A 14 -3.63 -1.23 8.17
CA GLY A 14 -4.70 -0.51 8.86
C GLY A 14 -4.34 0.96 9.12
N TYR A 15 -3.12 1.20 9.59
CA TYR A 15 -2.59 2.55 9.79
C TYR A 15 -2.52 3.36 8.49
N ALA A 16 -2.10 2.73 7.39
CA ALA A 16 -2.06 3.37 6.08
C ALA A 16 -3.45 3.80 5.62
N VAL A 17 -4.43 2.90 5.70
CA VAL A 17 -5.82 3.18 5.30
C VAL A 17 -6.40 4.34 6.10
N GLN A 18 -6.17 4.35 7.42
CA GLN A 18 -6.63 5.44 8.28
C GLN A 18 -5.98 6.78 7.90
N SER A 19 -4.66 6.80 7.69
CA SER A 19 -3.93 7.99 7.27
C SER A 19 -4.46 8.55 5.95
N ILE A 20 -4.76 7.67 4.97
CA ILE A 20 -5.32 8.07 3.67
C ILE A 20 -6.72 8.66 3.82
N ARG A 21 -7.56 8.07 4.68
CA ARG A 21 -8.91 8.60 4.98
C ARG A 21 -8.84 9.98 5.62
N GLU A 22 -7.83 10.23 6.43
CA GLU A 22 -7.53 11.55 7.03
C GLU A 22 -6.85 12.51 6.05
N LYS A 23 -6.70 12.13 4.77
CA LYS A 23 -6.02 12.87 3.69
C LYS A 23 -4.51 13.07 3.93
N ASP A 24 -3.92 12.34 4.87
CA ASP A 24 -2.47 12.25 5.04
C ASP A 24 -1.90 11.16 4.12
N PHE A 25 -1.91 11.48 2.81
CA PHE A 25 -1.40 10.58 1.77
C PHE A 25 0.10 10.31 1.92
N ARG A 26 0.86 11.19 2.59
CA ARG A 26 2.30 11.00 2.80
C ARG A 26 2.55 9.87 3.79
N LYS A 27 1.85 9.87 4.93
CA LYS A 27 1.95 8.77 5.91
C LYS A 27 1.35 7.48 5.35
N GLY A 28 0.20 7.59 4.67
CA GLY A 28 -0.42 6.48 3.96
C GLY A 28 0.56 5.80 3.00
N GLN A 29 1.19 6.57 2.12
CA GLN A 29 2.18 6.08 1.17
C GLN A 29 3.37 5.40 1.87
N ALA A 30 3.95 6.03 2.90
CA ALA A 30 5.08 5.46 3.62
C ALA A 30 4.76 4.10 4.26
N ALA A 31 3.59 4.00 4.89
CA ALA A 31 3.13 2.75 5.50
C ALA A 31 2.82 1.68 4.44
N LEU A 32 2.18 2.04 3.33
CA LEU A 32 1.95 1.10 2.22
C LEU A 32 3.24 0.62 1.57
N THR A 33 4.24 1.49 1.40
CA THR A 33 5.56 1.08 0.90
C THR A 33 6.19 0.05 1.84
N TRP A 34 6.09 0.24 3.15
CA TRP A 34 6.60 -0.71 4.14
C TRP A 34 5.88 -2.06 4.09
N VAL A 35 4.55 -2.07 3.87
CA VAL A 35 3.75 -3.28 3.68
C VAL A 35 4.16 -3.99 2.39
N LEU A 36 4.27 -3.26 1.28
CA LEU A 36 4.59 -3.81 -0.05
C LEU A 36 6.03 -4.33 -0.17
N ASP A 37 6.95 -3.81 0.65
CA ASP A 37 8.32 -4.35 0.76
C ASP A 37 8.31 -5.78 1.34
N ARG A 38 7.39 -6.07 2.26
CA ARG A 38 7.24 -7.40 2.91
C ARG A 38 6.28 -8.33 2.17
N GLU A 39 5.20 -7.76 1.66
CA GLU A 39 4.17 -8.47 0.91
C GLU A 39 3.99 -7.81 -0.47
N PRO A 40 4.91 -8.03 -1.42
CA PRO A 40 4.84 -7.42 -2.74
C PRO A 40 3.58 -7.80 -3.53
N LYS A 41 2.93 -8.91 -3.15
CA LYS A 41 1.69 -9.42 -3.75
C LYS A 41 0.42 -8.95 -3.03
N ASN A 42 0.52 -8.05 -2.07
CA ASN A 42 -0.64 -7.55 -1.33
C ASN A 42 -1.46 -6.61 -2.23
N ILE A 43 -2.51 -7.16 -2.84
CA ILE A 43 -3.41 -6.46 -3.75
C ILE A 43 -4.05 -5.25 -3.06
N VAL A 44 -4.46 -5.40 -1.80
CA VAL A 44 -5.11 -4.32 -1.03
C VAL A 44 -4.15 -3.13 -0.87
N ALA A 45 -2.89 -3.39 -0.54
CA ALA A 45 -1.89 -2.33 -0.41
C ALA A 45 -1.63 -1.60 -1.74
N TRP A 46 -1.59 -2.31 -2.88
CA TRP A 46 -1.46 -1.69 -4.20
C TRP A 46 -2.67 -0.83 -4.57
N LEU A 47 -3.89 -1.26 -4.24
CA LEU A 47 -5.11 -0.50 -4.48
C LEU A 47 -5.13 0.81 -3.66
N TRP A 48 -4.71 0.77 -2.39
CA TRP A 48 -4.57 1.99 -1.59
C TRP A 48 -3.41 2.87 -2.05
N MET A 49 -2.33 2.30 -2.58
CA MET A 49 -1.20 3.05 -3.12
C MET A 49 -1.61 3.88 -4.33
N ALA A 50 -2.48 3.34 -5.18
CA ALA A 50 -3.04 4.06 -6.33
C ALA A 50 -3.80 5.34 -5.92
N GLN A 51 -4.35 5.40 -4.71
CA GLN A 51 -4.99 6.61 -4.19
C GLN A 51 -4.00 7.65 -3.65
N CYS A 52 -2.79 7.23 -3.29
CA CYS A 52 -1.76 8.11 -2.73
C CYS A 52 -0.91 8.79 -3.80
N VAL A 53 -0.76 8.16 -4.97
CA VAL A 53 0.06 8.68 -6.06
C VAL A 53 -0.66 9.76 -6.86
N ARG A 54 0.11 10.76 -7.31
CA ARG A 54 -0.44 11.99 -7.93
C ARG A 54 -0.59 11.93 -9.43
N THR A 55 0.16 11.08 -10.11
CA THR A 55 0.19 11.00 -11.58
C THR A 55 -0.58 9.78 -12.08
N ASP A 56 -1.17 9.91 -13.26
CA ASP A 56 -1.96 8.82 -13.84
C ASP A 56 -1.06 7.65 -14.27
N GLU A 57 0.20 7.91 -14.63
CA GLU A 57 1.20 6.87 -14.91
C GLU A 57 1.51 6.04 -13.66
N ALA A 58 1.63 6.68 -12.49
CA ALA A 58 1.89 5.99 -11.24
C ALA A 58 0.67 5.19 -10.77
N LYS A 59 -0.55 5.68 -11.03
CA LYS A 59 -1.79 4.92 -10.80
C LYS A 59 -1.86 3.70 -11.72
N ALA A 60 -1.54 3.88 -13.00
CA ALA A 60 -1.53 2.80 -13.98
C ALA A 60 -0.49 1.73 -13.64
N GLU A 61 0.69 2.10 -13.13
CA GLU A 61 1.68 1.15 -12.61
C GLU A 61 1.13 0.33 -11.43
N CYS A 62 0.47 0.97 -10.46
CA CYS A 62 -0.16 0.26 -9.34
C CYS A 62 -1.21 -0.75 -9.84
N MET A 63 -2.03 -0.35 -10.82
CA MET A 63 -3.06 -1.22 -11.39
C MET A 63 -2.44 -2.37 -12.20
N ARG A 64 -1.39 -2.11 -12.99
CA ARG A 64 -0.66 -3.15 -13.73
C ARG A 64 -0.10 -4.22 -12.80
N ARG A 65 0.39 -3.84 -11.62
CA ARG A 65 0.85 -4.79 -10.61
C ARG A 65 -0.29 -5.66 -10.09
N VAL A 66 -1.44 -5.07 -9.77
CA VAL A 66 -2.64 -5.83 -9.35
C VAL A 66 -3.08 -6.82 -10.44
N THR A 67 -3.18 -6.37 -11.69
CA THR A 67 -3.58 -7.21 -12.82
C THR A 67 -2.57 -8.34 -13.06
N SER A 68 -1.27 -8.09 -12.93
CA SER A 68 -0.24 -9.14 -13.08
C SER A 68 -0.34 -10.26 -12.04
N MET A 69 -0.95 -9.97 -10.88
CA MET A 69 -1.14 -10.94 -9.79
C MET A 69 -2.44 -11.71 -9.92
N ASN A 70 -3.41 -11.20 -10.70
CA ASN A 70 -4.66 -11.87 -11.01
C ASN A 70 -4.71 -12.26 -12.50
N PRO A 71 -4.27 -13.47 -12.86
CA PRO A 71 -4.21 -13.92 -14.25
C PRO A 71 -5.59 -14.16 -14.90
N PHE A 72 -6.70 -13.89 -14.21
CA PHE A 72 -8.06 -14.05 -14.75
C PHE A 72 -8.73 -12.73 -15.17
N ALA A 73 -8.01 -11.60 -15.12
CA ALA A 73 -8.49 -10.33 -15.65
C ALA A 73 -8.29 -10.26 -17.18
N ASN A 74 -8.97 -11.13 -17.93
CA ASN A 74 -9.20 -11.03 -19.37
C ASN A 74 -10.60 -11.55 -19.70
#